data_AF-A0A2H9QGB4-F1
#
_entry.id   AF-A0A2H9QGB4-F1
#
_cell.length_a   1.000
_cell.length_b   1.000
_cell.length_c   1.000
_cell.angle_alpha   90.00
_cell.angle_beta   90.00
_cell.angle_gamma   90.00
#
_symmetry.space_group_name_H-M   'P 1'
#
loop_
_entity.id
_entity.type
_entity.pdbx_description
1 polymer ?
#
loop_
_entity_poly.entity_id
_entity_poly.type
_entity_poly.pdbx_seq_one_letter_code
_entity_poly.pdbx_strand_id
1 'polypeptide(L)'
;YYLNPTNKVIYRFLTEVFGVPSGKKYETLKVPILIENSFPEIKKWFIRGVFDADGDTRAVERGLNSQPRIKLRMKSHNFIKSMKEILQEVFNISVNGPYFDLGKQSSYIQIERHKDIEKLNNEILFIHPVKQWRLNKMVSLMTTNKFKTLAHPIY
;
A
#
# COMPACT_ATOMS: atom_id res chain seq x y z
N TYR A 1 -12.93 -15.71 -8.16
CA TYR A 1 -14.10 -14.98 -8.68
C TYR A 1 -13.62 -13.69 -9.32
N TYR A 2 -14.04 -13.42 -10.55
CA TYR A 2 -13.78 -12.15 -11.25
C TYR A 2 -15.08 -11.33 -11.22
N LEU A 3 -15.02 -10.11 -10.72
CA LEU A 3 -16.13 -9.18 -10.81
C LEU A 3 -16.07 -8.47 -12.17
N ASN A 4 -17.12 -8.61 -12.98
CA ASN A 4 -17.27 -7.92 -14.26
C ASN A 4 -18.42 -6.89 -14.18
N PRO A 5 -18.20 -5.72 -13.55
CA PRO A 5 -19.24 -4.71 -13.46
C PRO A 5 -19.52 -4.10 -14.85
N THR A 6 -20.74 -4.28 -15.36
CA THR A 6 -21.20 -3.74 -16.66
C THR A 6 -21.93 -2.39 -16.54
N ASN A 7 -21.86 -1.75 -15.37
CA ASN A 7 -22.55 -0.49 -15.10
C ASN A 7 -21.83 0.69 -15.80
N LYS A 8 -22.48 1.21 -16.86
CA LYS A 8 -21.97 2.34 -17.65
C LYS A 8 -21.82 3.63 -16.84
N VAL A 9 -22.67 3.85 -15.83
CA VAL A 9 -22.61 5.06 -14.97
C VAL A 9 -21.34 5.03 -14.13
N ILE A 10 -21.05 3.89 -13.48
CA ILE A 10 -19.80 3.72 -12.71
C ILE A 10 -18.59 3.84 -13.63
N TYR A 11 -18.65 3.22 -14.82
CA TYR A 11 -17.57 3.33 -15.80
C TYR A 11 -17.28 4.79 -16.16
N ARG A 12 -18.29 5.56 -16.59
CA ARG A 12 -18.13 6.98 -16.94
C ARG A 12 -17.67 7.81 -15.76
N PHE A 13 -18.19 7.54 -14.57
CA PHE A 13 -17.74 8.23 -13.36
C PHE A 13 -16.24 8.02 -13.13
N LEU A 14 -15.74 6.78 -13.21
CA LEU A 14 -14.33 6.49 -13.04
C LEU A 14 -13.46 7.09 -14.16
N THR A 15 -13.90 7.03 -15.42
CA THR A 15 -13.08 7.49 -16.56
C THR A 15 -13.17 8.98 -16.83
N GLU A 16 -14.36 9.56 -16.77
CA GLU A 16 -14.63 10.97 -17.15
C GLU A 16 -14.50 11.92 -15.95
N VAL A 17 -14.87 11.49 -14.73
CA VAL A 17 -14.74 12.33 -13.53
C VAL A 17 -13.40 12.10 -12.85
N PHE A 18 -13.04 10.85 -12.57
CA PHE A 18 -11.77 10.52 -11.91
C PHE A 18 -10.58 10.37 -12.87
N GLY A 19 -10.80 10.45 -14.19
CA GLY A 19 -9.71 10.34 -15.15
C GLY A 19 -8.99 8.98 -15.15
N VAL A 20 -9.63 7.92 -14.64
CA VAL A 20 -9.02 6.58 -14.61
C VAL A 20 -8.91 6.06 -16.04
N PRO A 21 -7.70 5.69 -16.53
CA PRO A 21 -7.54 5.27 -17.91
C PRO A 21 -8.29 3.95 -18.18
N SER A 22 -8.87 3.85 -19.38
CA SER A 22 -9.41 2.60 -19.93
C SER A 22 -8.33 1.80 -20.67
N GLY A 23 -8.50 0.48 -20.80
CA GLY A 23 -7.55 -0.38 -21.53
C GLY A 23 -6.33 -0.80 -20.71
N LYS A 24 -5.16 -0.99 -21.35
CA LYS A 24 -3.90 -1.34 -20.67
C LYS A 24 -3.38 -0.13 -19.89
N LYS A 25 -3.44 -0.20 -18.56
CA LYS A 25 -3.30 0.98 -17.69
C LYS A 25 -1.89 1.25 -17.18
N TYR A 26 -0.95 0.32 -17.30
CA TYR A 26 0.29 0.43 -16.52
C TYR A 26 1.21 1.60 -16.93
N GLU A 27 1.12 2.09 -18.16
CA GLU A 27 1.88 3.28 -18.62
C GLU A 27 1.18 4.61 -18.30
N THR A 28 -0.15 4.59 -18.23
CA THR A 28 -0.98 5.81 -18.13
C THR A 28 -1.62 5.98 -16.76
N LEU A 29 -1.55 4.98 -15.88
CA LEU A 29 -2.12 5.04 -14.53
C LEU A 29 -1.42 6.12 -13.72
N LYS A 30 -2.22 7.06 -13.23
CA LYS A 30 -1.86 8.18 -12.37
C LYS A 30 -2.88 8.28 -11.24
N VAL A 31 -2.52 9.00 -10.18
CA VAL A 31 -3.51 9.39 -9.18
C VAL A 31 -4.47 10.40 -9.83
N PRO A 32 -5.78 10.28 -9.62
CA PRO A 32 -6.72 11.29 -10.10
C PRO A 32 -6.36 12.68 -9.56
N ILE A 33 -6.36 13.71 -10.40
CA ILE A 33 -6.08 15.11 -10.01
C ILE A 33 -7.03 15.55 -8.89
N LEU A 34 -8.29 15.10 -8.92
CA LEU A 34 -9.27 15.35 -7.86
C LEU A 34 -8.80 14.82 -6.50
N ILE A 35 -8.11 13.69 -6.46
CA ILE A 35 -7.54 13.13 -5.23
C ILE A 35 -6.26 13.87 -4.84
N GLU A 36 -5.37 14.18 -5.79
CA GLU A 36 -4.13 14.92 -5.52
C GLU A 36 -4.39 16.28 -4.87
N ASN A 37 -5.46 16.98 -5.30
CA ASN A 37 -5.86 18.29 -4.77
C ASN A 37 -6.90 18.21 -3.64
N SER A 38 -7.29 17.01 -3.21
CA SER A 38 -8.29 16.85 -2.15
C SER A 38 -7.72 17.06 -0.75
N PHE A 39 -8.62 17.23 0.22
CA PHE A 39 -8.26 17.26 1.64
C PHE A 39 -7.56 15.95 2.09
N PRO A 40 -6.69 16.01 3.11
CA PRO A 40 -5.95 14.85 3.61
C PRO A 40 -6.83 13.62 3.90
N GLU A 41 -8.05 13.81 4.40
CA GLU A 41 -8.96 12.71 4.72
C GLU A 41 -9.41 11.94 3.46
N ILE A 42 -9.67 12.63 2.35
CA ILE A 42 -10.04 11.98 1.08
C ILE A 42 -8.84 11.21 0.51
N LYS A 43 -7.64 11.78 0.59
CA LYS A 43 -6.40 11.09 0.23
C LYS A 43 -6.18 9.83 1.08
N LYS A 44 -6.44 9.88 2.39
CA LYS A 44 -6.36 8.69 3.28
C LYS A 44 -7.31 7.59 2.81
N TRP A 45 -8.56 7.92 2.49
CA TRP A 45 -9.52 6.95 1.95
C TRP A 45 -9.09 6.34 0.62
N PHE A 46 -8.51 7.15 -0.27
CA PHE A 46 -7.94 6.66 -1.51
C PHE A 46 -6.79 5.67 -1.26
N ILE A 47 -5.85 6.01 -0.38
CA ILE A 47 -4.74 5.12 0.00
C ILE A 47 -5.26 3.82 0.60
N ARG A 48 -6.23 3.88 1.53
CA ARG A 48 -6.87 2.69 2.10
C ARG A 48 -7.43 1.76 1.03
N GLY A 49 -8.16 2.32 0.04
CA GLY A 49 -8.68 1.56 -1.09
C GLY A 49 -7.59 0.90 -1.94
N VAL A 50 -6.50 1.62 -2.22
CA VAL A 50 -5.34 1.08 -2.97
C VAL A 50 -4.67 -0.06 -2.19
N PHE A 51 -4.47 0.09 -0.89
CA PHE A 51 -3.84 -0.95 -0.06
C PHE A 51 -4.75 -2.16 0.15
N ASP A 52 -6.06 -1.97 0.25
CA ASP A 52 -7.00 -3.07 0.31
C ASP A 52 -7.03 -3.88 -0.99
N ALA A 53 -6.83 -3.25 -2.14
CA ALA A 53 -6.71 -3.96 -3.41
C ALA A 53 -5.34 -4.64 -3.56
N ASP A 54 -4.25 -3.86 -3.52
CA ASP A 54 -2.92 -4.30 -3.97
C ASP A 54 -1.84 -4.24 -2.88
N GLY A 55 -2.14 -3.67 -1.72
CA GLY A 55 -1.25 -3.64 -0.56
C GLY A 55 -1.14 -4.99 0.13
N ASP A 56 0.04 -5.27 0.66
CA ASP A 56 0.37 -6.53 1.32
C ASP A 56 1.14 -6.31 2.63
N THR A 57 0.93 -7.22 3.57
CA THR A 57 1.73 -7.34 4.80
C THR A 57 2.43 -8.69 4.78
N ARG A 58 3.55 -8.85 5.50
CA ARG A 58 4.12 -10.19 5.66
C ARG A 58 3.10 -11.17 6.24
N ALA A 59 3.21 -12.44 5.81
CA ALA A 59 2.42 -13.52 6.41
C ALA A 59 2.78 -13.64 7.90
N VAL A 60 1.74 -13.67 8.74
CA VAL A 60 1.83 -13.68 10.21
C VAL A 60 1.04 -14.82 10.84
N GLU A 61 0.41 -15.66 10.02
CA GLU A 61 -0.39 -16.80 10.43
C GLU A 61 0.42 -17.74 11.31
N ARG A 62 1.70 -17.96 10.96
CA ARG A 62 2.66 -18.83 11.67
C ARG A 62 3.70 -18.05 12.48
N GLY A 63 3.44 -16.79 12.83
CA GLY A 63 4.42 -15.90 13.45
C GLY A 63 5.24 -15.09 12.43
N LEU A 64 6.19 -14.29 12.93
CA LEU A 64 7.08 -13.48 12.10
C LEU A 64 8.30 -14.30 11.65
N ASN A 65 8.27 -14.75 10.39
CA ASN A 65 9.39 -15.48 9.78
C ASN A 65 10.38 -14.57 9.03
N SER A 66 10.12 -13.25 9.01
CA SER A 66 10.97 -12.26 8.36
C SER A 66 10.70 -10.88 8.94
N GLN A 67 11.55 -9.90 8.60
CA GLN A 67 11.37 -8.51 9.01
C GLN A 67 9.95 -8.00 8.66
N PRO A 68 9.22 -7.43 9.64
CA PRO A 68 7.90 -6.83 9.43
C PRO A 68 7.95 -5.77 8.34
N ARG A 69 6.98 -5.82 7.43
CA ARG A 69 6.83 -4.77 6.43
C ARG A 69 5.43 -4.73 5.84
N ILE A 70 5.04 -3.53 5.46
CA ILE A 70 3.89 -3.27 4.59
C ILE A 70 4.44 -2.88 3.22
N LYS A 71 3.88 -3.44 2.15
CA LYS A 71 4.39 -3.27 0.79
C LYS A 71 3.24 -2.97 -0.18
N LEU A 72 3.49 -2.05 -1.11
CA LEU A 72 2.65 -1.84 -2.28
C LEU A 72 3.51 -2.06 -3.53
N ARG A 73 3.03 -2.86 -4.47
CA ARG A 73 3.74 -3.20 -5.72
C ARG A 73 2.80 -3.08 -6.91
N MET A 74 3.21 -2.34 -7.94
CA MET A 74 2.47 -2.20 -9.19
C MET A 74 3.41 -2.02 -10.37
N LYS A 75 2.93 -2.29 -11.59
CA LYS A 75 3.74 -2.09 -12.81
C LYS A 75 4.04 -0.61 -13.09
N SER A 76 3.10 0.30 -12.81
CA SER A 76 3.28 1.74 -13.03
C SER A 76 4.25 2.33 -12.01
N HIS A 77 5.45 2.71 -12.45
CA HIS A 77 6.43 3.38 -11.59
C HIS A 77 5.94 4.74 -11.11
N ASN A 78 5.35 5.54 -12.00
CA ASN A 78 4.84 6.86 -11.69
C ASN A 78 3.73 6.79 -10.63
N PHE A 79 2.81 5.84 -10.76
CA PHE A 79 1.77 5.65 -9.74
C PHE A 79 2.36 5.29 -8.37
N ILE A 80 3.34 4.38 -8.33
CA ILE A 80 4.01 4.01 -7.08
C ILE A 80 4.77 5.19 -6.45
N LYS A 81 5.37 6.06 -7.27
CA LYS A 81 6.00 7.29 -6.80
C LYS A 81 4.97 8.24 -6.18
N SER A 82 3.84 8.49 -6.84
CA SER A 82 2.76 9.31 -6.28
C SER A 82 2.17 8.71 -5.00
N MET A 83 2.05 7.37 -4.93
CA MET A 83 1.60 6.68 -3.70
C MET A 83 2.53 6.92 -2.53
N LYS A 84 3.85 6.92 -2.78
CA LYS A 84 4.85 7.26 -1.77
C LYS A 84 4.61 8.67 -1.22
N GLU A 85 4.50 9.65 -2.12
CA GLU A 85 4.34 11.05 -1.76
C GLU A 85 3.08 11.26 -0.91
N ILE A 86 1.93 10.71 -1.35
CA ILE A 86 0.66 10.83 -0.62
C ILE A 86 0.74 10.11 0.74
N LEU A 87 1.33 8.91 0.82
CA LEU A 87 1.51 8.21 2.10
C LEU A 87 2.31 9.03 3.11
N GLN A 88 3.42 9.61 2.66
CA GLN A 88 4.28 10.44 3.50
C GLN A 88 3.56 11.71 3.95
N GLU A 89 2.81 12.34 3.04
CA GLU A 89 2.00 13.53 3.32
C GLU A 89 0.93 13.25 4.39
N VAL A 90 0.05 12.25 4.17
CA VAL A 90 -1.19 12.14 4.95
C VAL A 90 -1.06 11.29 6.21
N PHE A 91 -0.07 10.40 6.26
CA PHE A 91 0.22 9.60 7.46
C PHE A 91 1.45 10.09 8.20
N ASN A 92 2.24 11.03 7.66
CA ASN A 92 3.48 11.51 8.27
C ASN A 92 4.36 10.33 8.76
N ILE A 93 4.73 9.48 7.80
CA ILE A 93 5.56 8.28 7.98
C ILE A 93 6.70 8.29 6.97
N SER A 94 7.68 7.41 7.16
CA SER A 94 8.67 7.16 6.12
C SER A 94 8.32 5.97 5.26
N VAL A 95 8.59 6.12 3.97
CA VAL A 95 8.37 5.09 2.97
C VAL A 95 9.65 4.90 2.18
N ASN A 96 10.11 3.65 2.11
CA ASN A 96 11.28 3.24 1.34
C ASN A 96 10.90 3.03 -0.14
N GLY A 97 11.83 3.27 -1.06
CA GLY A 97 11.62 3.19 -2.51
C GLY A 97 11.26 4.55 -3.16
N PRO A 98 10.63 4.58 -4.34
CA PRO A 98 10.23 3.42 -5.14
C PRO A 98 11.44 2.63 -5.66
N TYR A 99 11.38 1.31 -5.53
CA TYR A 99 12.37 0.39 -6.09
C TYR A 99 11.82 -0.27 -7.35
N PHE A 100 12.67 -0.51 -8.35
CA PHE A 100 12.30 -1.28 -9.53
C PHE A 100 12.82 -2.72 -9.42
N ASP A 101 11.93 -3.69 -9.68
CA ASP A 101 12.24 -5.11 -9.69
C ASP A 101 12.22 -5.60 -11.13
N LEU A 102 13.43 -5.81 -11.69
CA LEU A 102 13.62 -6.24 -13.09
C LEU A 102 12.93 -7.58 -13.38
N GLY A 103 13.04 -8.54 -12.45
CA GLY A 103 12.46 -9.88 -12.63
C GLY A 103 10.94 -9.88 -12.68
N LYS A 104 10.30 -8.96 -11.95
CA LYS A 104 8.83 -8.81 -11.94
C LYS A 104 8.32 -7.68 -12.83
N GLN A 105 9.21 -6.95 -13.52
CA GLN A 105 8.91 -5.74 -14.30
C GLN A 105 7.91 -4.81 -13.58
N SER A 106 8.17 -4.55 -12.30
CA SER A 106 7.27 -3.77 -11.44
C SER A 106 8.02 -2.92 -10.44
N SER A 107 7.40 -1.81 -10.06
CA SER A 107 7.88 -0.93 -9.00
C SER A 107 7.21 -1.26 -7.67
N TYR A 108 7.90 -0.98 -6.57
CA TYR A 108 7.31 -1.13 -5.25
C TYR A 108 7.86 -0.13 -4.24
N ILE A 109 7.04 0.13 -3.23
CA ILE A 109 7.40 0.87 -2.02
C ILE A 109 7.19 -0.03 -0.81
N GLN A 110 7.88 0.26 0.29
CA GLN A 110 7.74 -0.52 1.52
C GLN A 110 7.88 0.36 2.77
N ILE A 111 7.13 0.01 3.81
CA ILE A 111 7.21 0.59 5.15
C ILE A 111 7.73 -0.51 6.08
N GLU A 112 8.90 -0.28 6.67
CA GLU A 112 9.63 -1.27 7.48
C GLU A 112 9.89 -0.79 8.91
N ARG A 113 9.80 0.52 9.16
CA ARG A 113 10.03 1.06 10.51
C ARG A 113 8.87 0.67 11.42
N HIS A 114 9.18 0.07 12.57
CA HIS A 114 8.15 -0.41 13.51
C HIS A 114 7.18 0.70 13.92
N LYS A 115 7.68 1.90 14.28
CA LYS A 115 6.85 3.05 14.64
C LYS A 115 5.87 3.47 13.54
N ASP A 116 6.27 3.35 12.27
CA ASP A 116 5.45 3.75 11.13
C ASP A 116 4.40 2.66 10.84
N ILE A 117 4.76 1.39 11.02
CA ILE A 117 3.82 0.25 10.94
C ILE A 117 2.77 0.32 12.05
N GLU A 118 3.18 0.61 13.29
CA GLU A 118 2.27 0.82 14.42
C GLU A 118 1.33 1.99 14.18
N LYS A 119 1.85 3.11 13.68
CA LYS A 119 1.04 4.27 13.31
C LYS A 119 -0.02 3.93 12.26
N LEU A 120 0.36 3.21 11.21
CA LEU A 120 -0.58 2.76 10.16
C LEU A 120 -1.61 1.76 10.68
N ASN A 121 -1.26 0.96 11.67
CA ASN A 121 -2.21 0.08 12.35
C ASN A 121 -3.27 0.89 13.11
N ASN A 122 -2.84 1.88 13.90
CA ASN A 122 -3.71 2.75 14.70
C ASN A 122 -4.61 3.64 13.83
N GLU A 123 -4.09 4.10 12.70
CA GLU A 123 -4.84 4.89 11.69
C GLU A 123 -5.73 4.04 10.78
N ILE A 124 -5.76 2.71 10.97
CA ILE A 124 -6.57 1.76 10.17
C ILE A 124 -6.25 1.90 8.68
N LEU A 125 -5.05 1.47 8.27
CA LEU A 125 -4.64 1.47 6.87
C LEU A 125 -5.49 0.52 6.00
N PHE A 126 -5.86 -0.65 6.53
CA PHE A 126 -6.65 -1.62 5.79
C PHE A 126 -8.09 -1.58 6.30
N ILE A 127 -9.05 -1.40 5.41
CA ILE A 127 -10.48 -1.55 5.75
C ILE A 127 -10.87 -3.01 5.64
N HIS A 128 -10.19 -3.78 4.76
CA HIS A 128 -10.43 -5.21 4.62
C HIS A 128 -10.10 -5.96 5.93
N PRO A 129 -11.08 -6.64 6.56
CA PRO A 129 -10.93 -7.18 7.92
C PRO A 129 -9.74 -8.13 8.08
N VAL A 130 -9.49 -9.01 7.10
CA VAL A 130 -8.37 -9.96 7.14
C VAL A 130 -7.01 -9.25 7.05
N LYS A 131 -6.89 -8.19 6.24
CA LYS A 131 -5.64 -7.45 6.09
C LYS A 131 -5.37 -6.61 7.35
N GLN A 132 -6.41 -6.00 7.91
CA GLN A 132 -6.31 -5.30 9.19
C GLN A 132 -5.96 -6.25 10.34
N TRP A 133 -6.56 -7.45 10.40
CA TRP A 133 -6.18 -8.47 11.36
C TRP A 133 -4.71 -8.88 11.23
N ARG A 134 -4.21 -9.08 10.00
CA ARG A 134 -2.78 -9.37 9.76
C ARG A 134 -1.88 -8.24 10.25
N LEU A 135 -2.25 -6.99 9.99
CA LEU A 135 -1.49 -5.82 10.46
C LEU A 135 -1.48 -5.75 12.00
N ASN A 136 -2.64 -5.90 12.64
CA ASN A 136 -2.77 -5.95 14.10
C ASN A 136 -1.89 -7.07 14.69
N LYS A 137 -1.96 -8.28 14.12
CA LYS A 137 -1.17 -9.42 14.57
C LYS A 137 0.32 -9.17 14.36
N MET A 138 0.72 -8.59 13.24
CA MET A 138 2.11 -8.18 12.99
C MET A 138 2.61 -7.24 14.09
N VAL A 139 1.84 -6.20 14.43
CA VAL A 139 2.17 -5.27 15.53
C VAL A 139 2.33 -5.99 16.86
N SER A 140 1.37 -6.85 17.25
CA SER A 140 1.48 -7.61 18.51
C SER A 140 2.73 -8.48 18.58
N LEU A 141 3.15 -9.07 17.46
CA LEU A 141 4.34 -9.92 17.39
C LEU A 141 5.62 -9.10 17.44
N MET A 142 5.62 -7.86 16.92
CA MET A 142 6.75 -6.92 17.08
C MET A 142 6.95 -6.52 18.54
N THR A 143 5.87 -6.35 19.31
CA THR A 143 5.94 -5.98 20.74
C THR A 143 6.33 -7.16 21.62
N THR A 144 5.83 -8.35 21.32
CA THR A 144 6.08 -9.57 22.13
C THR A 144 7.47 -10.12 21.90
N ASN A 145 7.99 -10.05 20.66
CA ASN A 145 9.36 -10.42 20.37
C ASN A 145 10.28 -9.21 20.56
N LYS A 146 10.99 -9.15 21.70
CA LYS A 146 12.34 -8.56 21.67
C LYS A 146 13.07 -9.29 20.54
N PHE A 147 13.39 -8.60 19.44
CA PHE A 147 14.16 -9.15 18.32
C PHE A 147 15.50 -9.69 18.83
N LYS A 148 15.53 -10.94 19.29
CA LYS A 148 16.75 -11.72 19.46
C LYS A 148 17.25 -12.03 18.05
N THR A 149 18.28 -11.30 17.65
CA THR A 149 19.34 -11.76 16.73
C THR A 149 18.87 -12.39 15.42
N LEU A 150 18.49 -11.55 14.47
CA LEU A 150 18.71 -11.83 13.03
C LEU A 150 19.39 -10.61 12.38
N ALA A 151 20.44 -10.11 13.04
CA ALA A 151 21.50 -9.41 12.35
C ALA A 151 22.47 -10.49 11.91
N HIS A 152 22.41 -10.90 10.64
CA HIS A 152 23.57 -11.56 10.04
C HIS A 152 24.70 -10.53 10.04
N PRO A 153 25.90 -10.87 10.55
CA PRO A 153 27.07 -10.02 10.36
C PRO A 153 27.33 -9.97 8.86
N ILE A 154 27.34 -8.76 8.30
CA ILE A 154 27.88 -8.51 6.98
C ILE A 154 29.39 -8.72 7.14
N TYR A 155 29.90 -9.84 6.62
CA TYR A 155 31.31 -10.02 6.30
C TYR A 155 31.58 -9.41 4.93
#